data_AF-A0AA50ZMA1-F1
#
_entry.id   AF-A0AA50ZMA1-F1
#
_cell.length_a   1.000
_cell.length_b   1.000
_cell.length_c   1.000
_cell.angle_alpha   90.00
_cell.angle_beta   90.00
_cell.angle_gamma   90.00
#
_symmetry.space_group_name_H-M   'P 1'
#
loop_
_entity.id
_entity.type
_entity.pdbx_description
1 polymer ?
#
loop_
_entity_poly.entity_id
_entity_poly.type
_entity_poly.pdbx_seq_one_letter_code
_entity_poly.pdbx_strand_id
1 'polypeptide(L)'
;AVAELKTRKKVLEDKELSLAPVEESFDRAKMEDLIKRRFFYDQSFAIYGGITGQFDFGPMGCALKSNMIQLWRKYFILQEQMLEVDCSILTPEPVLKASGHVERFADLMTKDVKSGECFRLDHLIKAHLEKIKSEKNTKNELKAEIEDILVKLDGMNADEMSELMKRFNMKSP
;
A
#
# COMPACT_ATOMS: atom_id res chain seq x y z
N ALA A 1 34.10 11.61 -37.50
CA ALA A 1 34.09 12.37 -36.23
C ALA A 1 32.76 12.22 -35.47
N VAL A 2 31.65 12.85 -35.89
CA VAL A 2 30.39 12.86 -35.10
C VAL A 2 29.74 11.47 -34.96
N ALA A 3 29.73 10.66 -36.03
CA ALA A 3 29.16 9.31 -36.00
C ALA A 3 29.93 8.37 -35.05
N GLU A 4 31.26 8.48 -35.05
CA GLU A 4 32.17 7.72 -34.18
C GLU A 4 32.03 8.11 -32.71
N LEU A 5 31.86 9.41 -32.45
CA LEU A 5 31.57 9.91 -31.10
C LEU A 5 30.22 9.43 -30.57
N LYS A 6 29.19 9.34 -31.42
CA LYS A 6 27.90 8.75 -31.04
C LYS A 6 28.01 7.25 -30.70
N THR A 7 28.83 6.51 -31.45
CA THR A 7 29.04 5.08 -31.17
C THR A 7 29.80 4.89 -29.85
N ARG A 8 30.85 5.67 -29.61
CA ARG A 8 31.57 5.66 -28.33
C ARG A 8 30.69 6.07 -27.16
N LYS A 9 29.84 7.10 -27.34
CA LYS A 9 28.87 7.52 -26.32
C LYS A 9 27.93 6.38 -25.96
N LYS A 10 27.34 5.71 -26.96
CA LYS A 10 26.45 4.57 -26.72
C LYS A 10 27.15 3.41 -26.00
N VAL A 11 28.38 3.07 -26.41
CA VAL A 11 29.18 2.03 -25.74
C VAL A 11 29.49 2.39 -24.28
N LEU A 12 29.74 3.67 -23.99
CA LEU A 12 29.96 4.14 -22.62
C LEU A 12 28.67 4.11 -21.79
N GLU A 13 27.54 4.53 -22.36
CA GLU A 13 26.22 4.47 -21.70
C GLU A 13 25.81 3.01 -21.39
N ASP A 14 25.98 2.09 -22.34
CA ASP A 14 25.70 0.66 -22.14
C ASP A 14 26.61 0.05 -21.05
N LYS A 15 27.87 0.51 -20.97
CA LYS A 15 28.84 0.05 -19.96
C LYS A 15 28.55 0.63 -18.59
N GLU A 16 28.15 1.90 -18.52
CA GLU A 16 27.70 2.56 -17.29
C GLU A 16 26.46 1.88 -16.72
N LEU A 17 25.50 1.54 -17.57
CA LEU A 17 24.30 0.76 -17.18
C LEU A 17 24.66 -0.65 -16.68
N SER A 18 25.68 -1.30 -17.26
CA SER A 18 26.15 -2.62 -16.81
C SER A 18 26.93 -2.59 -15.50
N LEU A 19 27.51 -1.44 -15.15
CA LEU A 19 28.29 -1.21 -13.93
C LEU A 19 27.46 -0.56 -12.83
N ALA A 20 26.29 -0.01 -13.17
CA ALA A 20 25.32 0.41 -12.19
C ALA A 20 25.05 -0.79 -11.26
N PRO A 21 25.13 -0.61 -9.93
CA PRO A 21 24.74 -1.67 -9.03
C PRO A 21 23.34 -2.11 -9.43
N VAL A 22 23.17 -3.40 -9.68
CA VAL A 22 21.84 -3.98 -9.86
C VAL A 22 21.05 -3.49 -8.66
N GLU A 23 20.03 -2.65 -8.86
CA GLU A 23 19.09 -2.32 -7.79
C GLU A 23 18.64 -3.67 -7.26
N GLU A 24 19.09 -4.05 -6.06
CA GLU A 24 18.69 -5.31 -5.46
C GLU A 24 17.17 -5.25 -5.37
N SER A 25 16.52 -6.00 -6.24
CA SER A 25 15.07 -6.05 -6.28
C SER A 25 14.62 -6.53 -4.90
N PHE A 26 13.84 -5.70 -4.21
CA PHE A 26 13.37 -6.02 -2.87
C PHE A 26 12.52 -7.31 -2.88
N ASP A 27 13.08 -8.38 -2.30
CA ASP A 27 12.38 -9.65 -2.15
C ASP A 27 11.56 -9.65 -0.85
N ARG A 28 10.28 -9.31 -1.01
CA ARG A 28 9.32 -9.28 0.09
C ARG A 28 9.19 -10.64 0.80
N ALA A 29 9.20 -11.74 0.06
CA ALA A 29 8.98 -13.07 0.63
C ALA A 29 10.17 -13.47 1.52
N LYS A 30 11.40 -13.21 1.04
CA LYS A 30 12.62 -13.42 1.81
C LYS A 30 12.69 -12.54 3.06
N MET A 31 12.25 -11.28 2.96
CA MET A 31 12.16 -10.38 4.11
C MET A 31 11.13 -10.88 5.14
N GLU A 32 9.92 -11.23 4.70
CA GLU A 32 8.85 -11.71 5.58
C GLU A 32 9.25 -13.00 6.31
N ASP A 33 9.91 -13.95 5.62
CA ASP A 33 10.47 -15.16 6.25
C ASP A 33 11.48 -14.80 7.35
N LEU A 34 12.42 -13.89 7.06
CA LEU A 34 13.43 -13.48 8.02
C LEU A 34 12.81 -12.82 9.25
N ILE A 35 11.88 -11.88 9.04
CA ILE A 35 11.18 -11.14 10.10
C ILE A 35 10.41 -12.09 11.02
N LYS A 36 9.66 -13.03 10.44
CA LYS A 36 8.91 -14.04 11.21
C LYS A 36 9.84 -15.00 11.94
N ARG A 37 10.85 -15.55 11.26
CA ARG A 37 11.82 -16.50 11.83
C ARG A 37 12.70 -15.88 12.92
N ARG A 38 12.91 -14.57 12.90
CA ARG A 38 13.59 -13.81 13.96
C ARG A 38 12.63 -13.18 14.97
N PHE A 39 11.33 -13.47 14.84
CA PHE A 39 10.27 -13.01 15.70
C PHE A 39 10.29 -11.49 15.94
N PHE A 40 10.36 -10.73 14.84
CA PHE A 40 10.12 -9.29 14.88
C PHE A 40 8.63 -9.01 15.06
N TYR A 41 7.80 -9.60 14.20
CA TYR A 41 6.37 -9.71 14.43
C TYR A 41 5.84 -11.02 13.83
N ASP A 42 4.70 -11.49 14.31
CA ASP A 42 3.94 -12.58 13.71
C ASP A 42 2.43 -12.32 13.83
N GLN A 43 1.60 -13.12 13.16
CA GLN A 43 0.15 -12.96 13.19
C GLN A 43 -0.42 -13.25 14.59
N SER A 44 -1.24 -12.34 15.10
CA SER A 44 -1.88 -12.55 16.40
C SER A 44 -2.78 -13.78 16.36
N PHE A 45 -2.75 -14.58 17.43
CA PHE A 45 -3.52 -15.83 17.56
C PHE A 45 -3.21 -16.88 16.48
N ALA A 46 -1.97 -16.92 15.95
CA ALA A 46 -1.57 -17.84 14.88
C ALA A 46 -1.95 -19.32 15.14
N ILE A 47 -1.85 -19.80 16.37
CA ILE A 47 -2.21 -21.19 16.73
C ILE A 47 -3.73 -21.49 16.60
N TYR A 48 -4.57 -20.47 16.48
CA TYR A 48 -6.02 -20.55 16.29
C TYR A 48 -6.45 -20.20 14.85
N GLY A 49 -5.51 -20.11 13.91
CA GLY A 49 -5.77 -19.72 12.51
C GLY A 49 -5.50 -18.26 12.20
N GLY A 50 -5.16 -17.45 13.22
CA GLY A 50 -4.79 -16.05 13.08
C GLY A 50 -5.96 -15.11 12.76
N ILE A 51 -5.78 -13.83 13.08
CA ILE A 51 -6.73 -12.78 12.70
C ILE A 51 -6.06 -11.84 11.70
N THR A 52 -6.64 -11.68 10.51
CA THR A 52 -6.11 -10.77 9.49
C THR A 52 -6.12 -9.33 10.01
N GLY A 53 -5.01 -8.61 9.83
CA GLY A 53 -4.87 -7.22 10.28
C GLY A 53 -4.39 -7.07 11.73
N GLN A 54 -4.20 -8.17 12.47
CA GLN A 54 -3.66 -8.14 13.84
C GLN A 54 -2.31 -8.86 13.90
N PHE A 55 -1.34 -8.24 14.57
CA PHE A 55 0.02 -8.74 14.68
C PHE A 55 0.59 -8.51 16.07
N ASP A 56 1.33 -9.52 16.55
CA ASP A 56 2.05 -9.47 17.82
C ASP A 56 3.53 -9.20 17.54
N PHE A 57 4.12 -8.25 18.26
CA PHE A 57 5.54 -7.94 18.15
C PHE A 57 6.35 -8.81 19.11
N GLY A 58 7.35 -9.51 18.58
CA GLY A 58 8.31 -10.25 19.40
C GLY A 58 9.43 -9.35 19.94
N PRO A 59 10.44 -9.91 20.63
CA PRO A 59 11.43 -9.13 21.38
C PRO A 59 12.17 -8.08 20.52
N MET A 60 12.61 -8.49 19.32
CA MET A 60 13.33 -7.59 18.41
C MET A 60 12.42 -6.52 17.81
N GLY A 61 11.15 -6.85 17.54
CA GLY A 61 10.17 -5.88 17.07
C GLY A 61 9.80 -4.86 18.13
N CYS A 62 9.64 -5.29 19.38
CA CYS A 62 9.42 -4.40 20.52
C CYS A 62 10.59 -3.43 20.73
N ALA A 63 11.82 -3.93 20.68
CA ALA A 63 13.03 -3.10 20.78
C ALA A 63 13.11 -2.08 19.63
N LEU A 64 12.86 -2.53 18.40
CA LEU A 64 12.85 -1.66 17.22
C LEU A 64 11.77 -0.57 17.33
N LYS A 65 10.54 -0.95 17.68
CA LYS A 65 9.42 -0.03 17.87
C LYS A 65 9.72 1.01 18.94
N SER A 66 10.29 0.59 20.08
CA SER A 66 10.67 1.51 21.15
C SER A 66 11.74 2.50 20.68
N ASN A 67 12.78 2.03 19.98
CA ASN A 67 13.83 2.89 19.45
C ASN A 67 13.29 3.91 18.43
N MET A 68 12.36 3.49 17.55
CA MET A 68 11.73 4.40 16.59
C MET A 68 10.89 5.48 17.27
N ILE A 69 10.08 5.11 18.28
CA ILE A 69 9.28 6.07 19.05
C ILE A 69 10.20 7.04 19.80
N GLN A 70 11.27 6.55 20.43
CA GLN A 70 12.23 7.41 21.12
C GLN A 70 12.92 8.41 20.17
N LEU A 71 13.32 7.95 18.99
CA LEU A 71 13.92 8.82 17.98
C LEU A 71 12.93 9.88 17.51
N TRP A 72 11.68 9.50 17.25
CA TRP A 72 10.61 10.43 16.86
C TRP A 72 10.35 11.48 17.94
N ARG A 73 10.25 11.06 19.22
CA ARG A 73 10.09 11.98 20.35
C ARG A 73 11.26 12.95 20.46
N LYS A 74 12.48 12.46 20.32
CA LYS A 74 13.68 13.32 20.34
C LYS A 74 13.63 14.35 19.23
N TYR A 75 13.24 13.94 18.03
CA TYR A 75 13.23 14.82 16.86
C TYR A 75 12.11 15.85 16.89
N PHE A 76 10.87 15.45 17.20
CA PHE A 76 9.73 16.37 17.15
C PHE A 76 9.42 17.01 18.50
N ILE A 77 9.25 16.20 19.55
CA ILE A 77 8.80 16.72 20.84
C ILE A 77 9.89 17.56 21.50
N LEU A 78 11.11 17.02 21.58
CA LEU A 78 12.19 17.67 22.34
C LEU A 78 12.83 18.83 21.56
N GLN A 79 13.05 18.70 20.25
CA GLN A 79 13.66 19.79 19.47
C GLN A 79 12.69 20.96 19.25
N GLU A 80 11.41 20.69 18.97
CA GLU A 80 10.40 21.73 18.74
C GLU A 80 9.64 22.13 20.02
N GLN A 81 10.02 21.58 21.19
CA GLN A 81 9.40 21.84 22.49
C GLN A 81 7.87 21.64 22.52
N MET A 82 7.39 20.56 21.90
CA MET A 82 5.96 20.25 21.87
C MET A 82 5.45 19.77 23.24
N LEU A 83 4.18 20.06 23.55
CA LEU A 83 3.49 19.54 24.72
C LEU A 83 2.93 18.15 24.42
N GLU A 84 3.52 17.13 25.03
CA GLU A 84 3.05 15.75 24.91
C GLU A 84 1.93 15.45 25.92
N VAL A 85 0.85 14.83 25.45
CA VAL A 85 -0.29 14.39 26.26
C VAL A 85 -0.67 12.96 25.90
N ASP A 86 -1.16 12.20 26.89
CA ASP A 86 -1.68 10.85 26.70
C ASP A 86 -3.19 10.84 27.02
N CYS A 87 -4.00 10.34 26.08
CA CYS A 87 -5.45 10.40 26.11
C CYS A 87 -6.06 9.00 26.07
N SER A 88 -7.29 8.85 26.58
CA SER A 88 -8.01 7.58 26.54
C SER A 88 -8.37 7.14 25.11
N ILE A 89 -8.26 5.84 24.83
CA ILE A 89 -8.63 5.26 23.53
C ILE A 89 -10.16 5.17 23.36
N LEU A 90 -10.88 4.74 24.41
CA LEU A 90 -12.34 4.68 24.37
C LEU A 90 -12.91 6.09 24.27
N THR A 91 -13.64 6.33 23.18
CA THR A 91 -14.10 7.69 22.81
C THR A 91 -15.63 7.71 22.71
N PRO A 92 -16.33 8.65 23.38
CA PRO A 92 -17.78 8.80 23.25
C PRO A 92 -18.20 9.20 21.84
N GLU A 93 -19.31 8.64 21.35
CA GLU A 93 -19.85 8.91 20.01
C GLU A 93 -19.99 10.40 19.65
N PRO A 94 -20.49 11.30 20.55
CA PRO A 94 -20.63 12.72 20.20
C PRO A 94 -19.32 13.39 19.77
N VAL A 95 -18.17 12.94 20.28
CA VAL A 95 -16.85 13.46 19.91
C VAL A 95 -16.51 13.07 18.47
N LEU A 96 -16.71 11.80 18.12
CA LEU A 96 -16.47 11.31 16.77
C LEU A 96 -17.44 11.92 15.76
N LYS A 97 -18.69 12.17 16.17
CA LYS A 97 -19.68 12.88 15.35
C LYS A 97 -19.27 14.33 15.09
N ALA A 98 -18.88 15.06 16.14
CA ALA A 98 -18.43 16.44 16.01
C ALA A 98 -17.18 16.58 15.13
N SER A 99 -16.28 15.60 15.15
CA SER A 99 -15.10 15.56 14.28
C SER A 99 -15.39 15.13 12.83
N GLY A 100 -16.61 14.68 12.52
CA GLY A 100 -17.01 14.20 11.19
C GLY A 100 -16.62 12.76 10.87
N HIS A 101 -15.94 12.04 11.76
CA HIS A 101 -15.52 10.64 11.52
C HIS A 101 -16.70 9.70 11.30
N VAL A 102 -17.80 9.90 12.03
CA VAL A 102 -19.02 9.07 11.90
C VAL A 102 -19.60 9.12 10.49
N GLU A 103 -19.46 10.24 9.78
CA GLU A 103 -20.04 10.45 8.45
C GLU A 103 -19.05 10.17 7.31
N ARG A 104 -17.75 10.43 7.54
CA ARG A 104 -16.75 10.48 6.46
C ARG A 104 -15.64 9.44 6.55
N PHE A 105 -15.40 8.84 7.72
CA PHE A 105 -14.32 7.88 7.91
C PHE A 105 -14.79 6.46 7.57
N ALA A 106 -15.11 6.24 6.30
CA ALA A 106 -15.58 4.97 5.79
C ALA A 106 -14.98 4.68 4.41
N ASP A 107 -14.64 3.42 4.18
CA ASP A 107 -14.26 2.93 2.86
C ASP A 107 -15.47 2.30 2.17
N LEU A 108 -15.55 2.47 0.85
CA LEU A 108 -16.58 1.81 0.04
C LEU A 108 -16.27 0.32 -0.06
N MET A 109 -17.28 -0.51 0.18
CA MET A 109 -17.16 -1.97 0.14
C MET A 109 -18.18 -2.58 -0.81
N THR A 110 -17.79 -3.67 -1.46
CA THR A 110 -18.68 -4.52 -2.27
C THR A 110 -18.65 -5.95 -1.75
N LYS A 111 -19.75 -6.68 -1.96
CA LYS A 111 -19.94 -8.02 -1.42
C LYS A 111 -20.29 -8.99 -2.54
N ASP A 112 -19.61 -10.14 -2.57
CA ASP A 112 -20.01 -11.22 -3.45
C ASP A 112 -21.30 -11.89 -2.94
N VAL A 113 -22.27 -12.06 -3.83
CA VAL A 113 -23.60 -12.59 -3.52
C VAL A 113 -23.53 -14.09 -3.20
N LYS A 114 -22.51 -14.81 -3.69
CA LYS A 114 -22.38 -16.26 -3.47
C LYS A 114 -21.61 -16.61 -2.21
N SER A 115 -20.39 -16.10 -2.07
CA SER A 115 -19.52 -16.38 -0.91
C SER A 115 -19.85 -15.53 0.30
N GLY A 116 -20.42 -14.35 0.09
CA GLY A 116 -20.62 -13.34 1.13
C GLY A 116 -19.35 -12.61 1.52
N GLU A 117 -18.23 -12.83 0.84
CA GLU A 117 -16.97 -12.13 1.09
C GLU A 117 -17.10 -10.64 0.72
N CYS A 118 -16.48 -9.82 1.56
CA CYS A 118 -16.49 -8.38 1.39
C CYS A 118 -15.11 -7.89 0.91
N PHE A 119 -15.13 -7.05 -0.11
CA PHE A 119 -13.93 -6.45 -0.71
C PHE A 119 -14.02 -4.94 -0.63
N ARG A 120 -12.88 -4.30 -0.29
CA ARG A 120 -12.73 -2.86 -0.38
C ARG A 120 -12.73 -2.47 -1.87
N LEU A 121 -13.64 -1.58 -2.27
CA LEU A 121 -14.00 -1.36 -3.66
C LEU A 121 -12.86 -0.75 -4.48
N ASP A 122 -12.14 0.22 -3.91
CA ASP A 122 -10.94 0.83 -4.48
C ASP A 122 -9.85 -0.23 -4.77
N HIS A 123 -9.55 -1.10 -3.82
CA HIS A 123 -8.55 -2.15 -3.98
C HIS A 123 -8.97 -3.17 -5.05
N LEU A 124 -10.27 -3.53 -5.10
CA LEU A 124 -10.79 -4.44 -6.12
C LEU A 124 -10.67 -3.84 -7.52
N ILE A 125 -11.08 -2.58 -7.69
CA ILE A 125 -10.96 -1.85 -8.97
C ILE A 125 -9.49 -1.78 -9.38
N LYS A 126 -8.61 -1.36 -8.46
CA LYS A 126 -7.17 -1.25 -8.71
C LYS A 126 -6.56 -2.57 -9.18
N ALA A 127 -6.80 -3.67 -8.46
CA ALA A 127 -6.28 -4.99 -8.80
C ALA A 127 -6.78 -5.48 -10.18
N HIS A 128 -8.06 -5.26 -10.49
CA HIS A 128 -8.64 -5.64 -11.77
C HIS A 128 -8.05 -4.84 -12.94
N LEU A 129 -7.91 -3.53 -12.76
CA LEU A 129 -7.34 -2.64 -13.78
C LEU A 129 -5.85 -2.89 -14.02
N GLU A 130 -5.08 -3.14 -12.96
CA GLU A 130 -3.67 -3.55 -13.06
C GLU A 130 -3.52 -4.88 -13.82
N LYS A 131 -4.43 -5.83 -13.57
CA LYS A 131 -4.47 -7.11 -14.31
C LYS A 131 -4.69 -6.87 -15.80
N ILE A 132 -5.68 -6.06 -16.20
CA ILE A 132 -5.92 -5.72 -17.61
C ILE A 132 -4.71 -4.97 -18.22
N LYS A 133 -4.06 -4.07 -17.47
CA LYS A 133 -2.86 -3.36 -17.94
C LYS A 133 -1.69 -4.33 -18.23
N SER A 134 -1.55 -5.39 -17.41
CA SER A 134 -0.50 -6.40 -17.54
C SER A 134 -0.70 -7.38 -18.72
N GLU A 135 -1.92 -7.50 -19.24
CA GLU A 135 -2.21 -8.38 -20.36
C GLU A 135 -1.54 -7.89 -21.67
N LYS A 136 -0.97 -8.83 -22.43
CA LYS A 136 -0.22 -8.55 -23.66
C LYS A 136 -1.09 -8.02 -24.81
N ASN A 137 -2.40 -8.28 -24.77
CA ASN A 137 -3.34 -7.96 -25.86
C ASN A 137 -4.10 -6.63 -25.65
N THR A 138 -3.75 -5.88 -24.60
CA THR A 138 -4.44 -4.63 -24.25
C THR A 138 -3.96 -3.48 -25.13
N LYS A 139 -4.90 -2.80 -25.81
CA LYS A 139 -4.62 -1.62 -26.64
C LYS A 139 -3.92 -0.52 -25.83
N ASN A 140 -2.94 0.16 -26.43
CA ASN A 140 -2.18 1.23 -25.76
C ASN A 140 -3.08 2.38 -25.26
N GLU A 141 -4.15 2.71 -25.99
CA GLU A 141 -5.15 3.71 -25.59
C GLU A 141 -5.85 3.32 -24.28
N LEU A 142 -6.23 2.05 -24.14
CA LEU A 142 -6.87 1.53 -22.92
C LEU A 142 -5.89 1.54 -21.73
N LYS A 143 -4.60 1.29 -21.96
CA LYS A 143 -3.58 1.35 -20.89
C LYS A 143 -3.42 2.77 -20.35
N ALA A 144 -3.43 3.78 -21.22
CA ALA A 144 -3.36 5.17 -20.82
C ALA A 144 -4.63 5.60 -20.05
N GLU A 145 -5.80 5.16 -20.50
CA GLU A 145 -7.06 5.40 -19.80
C GLU A 145 -7.07 4.76 -18.40
N ILE A 146 -6.65 3.50 -18.29
CA ILE A 146 -6.56 2.80 -17.01
C ILE A 146 -5.63 3.54 -16.04
N GLU A 147 -4.50 4.04 -16.54
CA GLU A 147 -3.54 4.78 -15.73
C GLU A 147 -4.11 6.09 -15.19
N ASP A 148 -4.87 6.82 -16.01
CA ASP A 148 -5.59 8.02 -15.57
C ASP A 148 -6.67 7.70 -14.51
N ILE A 149 -7.40 6.59 -14.69
CA ILE A 149 -8.39 6.12 -13.70
C ILE A 149 -7.73 5.76 -12.38
N LEU A 150 -6.59 5.05 -12.40
CA LEU A 150 -5.87 4.64 -11.19
C LEU A 150 -5.37 5.84 -10.37
N VAL A 151 -4.96 6.92 -11.02
CA VAL A 151 -4.52 8.15 -10.34
C VAL A 151 -5.69 8.88 -9.67
N LYS A 152 -6.88 8.80 -10.26
CA LYS A 152 -8.09 9.50 -9.76
C LYS A 152 -8.89 8.67 -8.76
N LEU A 153 -8.58 7.39 -8.60
CA LEU A 153 -9.37 6.42 -7.85
C LEU A 153 -9.68 6.86 -6.41
N ASP A 154 -8.67 7.39 -5.71
CA ASP A 154 -8.81 7.81 -4.30
C ASP A 154 -9.76 9.00 -4.11
N GLY A 155 -10.02 9.76 -5.18
CA GLY A 155 -10.93 10.90 -5.19
C GLY A 155 -12.35 10.58 -5.66
N MET A 156 -12.60 9.35 -6.12
CA MET A 156 -13.89 8.97 -6.69
C MET A 156 -14.96 8.74 -5.63
N ASN A 157 -16.20 9.08 -5.97
CA ASN A 157 -17.36 8.78 -5.13
C ASN A 157 -17.94 7.38 -5.42
N ALA A 158 -18.96 6.99 -4.64
CA ALA A 158 -19.59 5.67 -4.76
C ALA A 158 -20.23 5.41 -6.13
N ASP A 159 -20.83 6.44 -6.74
CA ASP A 159 -21.51 6.31 -8.02
C ASP A 159 -20.50 6.13 -9.16
N GLU A 160 -19.43 6.92 -9.16
CA GLU A 160 -18.32 6.81 -10.12
C GLU A 160 -17.64 5.44 -10.05
N MET A 161 -17.34 4.95 -8.83
CA MET A 161 -16.78 3.61 -8.65
C MET A 161 -17.75 2.50 -9.10
N SER A 162 -19.06 2.68 -8.88
CA SER A 162 -20.09 1.74 -9.33
C SER A 162 -20.22 1.71 -10.85
N GLU A 163 -20.13 2.86 -11.52
CA GLU A 163 -20.09 2.96 -12.98
C GLU A 163 -18.86 2.27 -13.56
N LEU A 164 -17.68 2.49 -12.96
CA LEU A 164 -16.45 1.80 -13.35
C LEU A 164 -16.57 0.28 -13.20
N MET A 165 -17.13 -0.19 -12.09
CA MET A 165 -17.34 -1.61 -11.84
C MET A 165 -18.21 -2.25 -12.94
N LYS A 166 -19.28 -1.57 -13.36
CA LYS A 166 -20.16 -2.01 -14.45
C LYS A 166 -19.45 -1.94 -15.81
N ARG A 167 -18.73 -0.86 -16.09
CA ARG A 167 -18.02 -0.64 -17.36
C ARG A 167 -16.99 -1.72 -17.64
N PHE A 168 -16.23 -2.12 -16.62
CA PHE A 168 -15.21 -3.18 -16.73
C PHE A 168 -15.75 -4.58 -16.39
N ASN A 169 -17.06 -4.72 -16.16
CA ASN A 169 -17.73 -5.99 -15.82
C ASN A 169 -16.99 -6.76 -14.72
N MET A 170 -16.58 -6.04 -13.67
CA MET A 170 -15.76 -6.59 -12.61
C MET A 170 -16.53 -7.61 -11.79
N LYS A 171 -15.87 -8.72 -11.44
CA LYS A 171 -16.43 -9.80 -10.63
C LYS A 171 -15.54 -10.07 -9.44
N SER A 172 -16.07 -10.86 -8.50
CA SER A 172 -15.27 -11.41 -7.40
C SER A 172 -13.98 -12.04 -7.95
N PRO A 173 -12.82 -11.79 -7.31
CA PRO A 173 -11.53 -12.37 -7.70
C PRO A 173 -11.51 -13.91 -7.77
#